data_AF-A0A933IVZ5-F1
#
_entry.id   AF-A0A933IVZ5-F1
#
_cell.length_a   1.000
_cell.length_b   1.000
_cell.length_c   1.000
_cell.angle_alpha   90.00
_cell.angle_beta   90.00
_cell.angle_gamma   90.00
#
_symmetry.space_group_name_H-M   'P 1'
#
loop_
_entity.id
_entity.type
_entity.pdbx_description
1 polymer ?
#
loop_
_entity_poly.entity_id
_entity_poly.type
_entity_poly.pdbx_seq_one_letter_code
_entity_poly.pdbx_strand_id
1 'polypeptide(L)'
;MIFEKKKKNKEVLLIISLIILMVGVFIIFYSSVIFQEGNPWPQIKGIVQLNFGSKDVVKLDIGENKYITKSDNPDIIKFFMKEKGYDFTEQMGSGYLFISQTGASAVATHRYYSRYYSLWTISENKNDSDNNLWATITNDDGITFQYPKELLAKYISVVEWPPVVKIETGTYSCKTTPQEVSSMSDIISQRLVDDRTYCVNVKHEGAAGSVYSSYTYTTAKNDKLVNVSFTLQYPNCNNYDEEQSRACTSEREAFDIDSTIDRVIQTIK
;
A
#
# COMPACT_ATOMS: atom_id res chain seq x y z
N MET A 1 -6.60 32.36 -59.53
CA MET A 1 -6.79 31.20 -58.61
C MET A 1 -5.56 30.84 -57.73
N ILE A 2 -4.32 31.17 -58.09
CA ILE A 2 -3.12 30.80 -57.30
C ILE A 2 -2.95 31.65 -56.02
N PHE A 3 -3.39 32.92 -56.04
CA PHE A 3 -3.26 33.83 -54.89
C PHE A 3 -4.22 33.52 -53.73
N GLU A 4 -5.46 33.07 -53.99
CA GLU A 4 -6.41 32.67 -52.94
C GLU A 4 -5.95 31.41 -52.18
N LYS A 5 -5.37 30.43 -52.89
CA LYS A 5 -4.83 29.20 -52.29
C LYS A 5 -3.65 29.51 -51.35
N LYS A 6 -2.82 30.50 -51.70
CA LYS A 6 -1.67 30.93 -50.89
C LYS A 6 -2.08 31.71 -49.63
N LYS A 7 -3.18 32.47 -49.70
CA LYS A 7 -3.75 33.19 -48.55
C LYS A 7 -4.41 32.23 -47.55
N LYS A 8 -5.20 31.26 -48.05
CA LYS A 8 -5.86 30.24 -47.22
C LYS A 8 -4.86 29.39 -46.41
N ASN A 9 -3.72 29.02 -47.00
CA ASN A 9 -2.68 28.26 -46.30
C ASN A 9 -1.98 29.08 -45.19
N LYS A 10 -1.84 30.40 -45.36
CA LYS A 10 -1.26 31.28 -44.32
C LYS A 10 -2.20 31.47 -43.14
N GLU A 11 -3.50 31.60 -43.39
CA GLU A 11 -4.52 31.71 -42.33
C GLU A 11 -4.63 30.41 -41.53
N VAL A 12 -4.58 29.24 -42.18
CA VAL A 12 -4.53 27.94 -41.50
C VAL A 12 -3.27 27.79 -40.64
N LEU A 13 -2.11 28.22 -41.15
CA LEU A 13 -0.85 28.13 -40.41
C LEU A 13 -0.83 29.05 -39.18
N LEU A 14 -1.43 30.24 -39.29
CA LEU A 14 -1.65 31.16 -38.18
C LEU A 14 -2.56 30.54 -37.10
N ILE A 15 -3.67 29.91 -37.50
CA ILE A 15 -4.59 29.24 -36.56
C ILE A 15 -3.87 28.10 -35.82
N ILE A 16 -3.13 27.25 -36.53
CA ILE A 16 -2.37 26.15 -35.92
C ILE A 16 -1.34 26.69 -34.93
N SER A 17 -0.61 27.75 -35.31
CA SER A 17 0.37 28.39 -34.42
C SER A 17 -0.28 28.96 -33.16
N LEU A 18 -1.47 29.54 -33.28
CA LEU A 18 -2.22 30.11 -32.15
C LEU A 18 -2.75 29.01 -31.21
N ILE A 19 -3.18 27.87 -31.76
CA ILE A 19 -3.56 26.68 -30.99
C ILE A 19 -2.35 26.12 -30.23
N ILE A 20 -1.20 25.97 -30.88
CA ILE A 20 0.02 25.48 -30.22
C ILE A 20 0.43 26.43 -29.09
N LEU A 21 0.34 27.75 -29.32
CA LEU A 21 0.65 28.74 -28.31
C LEU A 21 -0.32 28.67 -27.12
N MET A 22 -1.62 28.53 -27.38
CA MET A 22 -2.63 28.37 -26.33
C MET A 22 -2.42 27.07 -25.52
N VAL A 23 -2.10 25.96 -26.20
CA VAL A 23 -1.78 24.68 -25.55
C VAL A 23 -0.50 24.79 -24.72
N GLY A 24 0.54 25.45 -25.24
CA GLY A 24 1.78 25.67 -24.52
C GLY A 24 1.58 26.51 -23.25
N VAL A 25 0.83 27.60 -23.35
CA VAL A 25 0.45 28.44 -22.20
C VAL A 25 -0.34 27.61 -21.17
N PHE A 26 -1.30 26.80 -21.62
CA PHE A 26 -2.06 25.92 -20.75
C PHE A 26 -1.16 24.91 -20.02
N ILE A 27 -0.23 24.26 -20.72
CA ILE A 27 0.72 23.33 -20.11
C ILE A 27 1.59 24.02 -19.06
N ILE A 28 2.03 25.26 -19.29
CA ILE A 28 2.84 26.00 -18.30
C ILE A 28 2.03 26.24 -17.03
N PHE A 29 0.82 26.79 -17.15
CA PHE A 29 -0.01 27.14 -15.99
C PHE A 29 -0.51 25.91 -15.21
N TYR A 30 -0.73 24.77 -15.89
CA TYR A 30 -1.24 23.54 -15.27
C TYR A 30 -0.18 22.44 -15.12
N SER A 31 1.09 22.76 -15.36
CA SER A 31 2.20 21.79 -15.31
C SER A 31 2.24 21.03 -14.00
N SER A 32 2.11 21.73 -12.86
CA SER A 32 2.10 21.11 -11.53
C SER A 32 0.97 20.10 -11.32
N VAL A 33 -0.16 20.28 -12.00
CA VAL A 33 -1.32 19.37 -11.93
C VAL A 33 -1.16 18.22 -12.93
N ILE A 34 -0.74 18.51 -14.16
CA ILE A 34 -0.59 17.51 -15.24
C ILE A 34 0.52 16.51 -14.91
N PHE A 35 1.62 16.99 -14.34
CA PHE A 35 2.79 16.17 -13.98
C PHE A 35 2.80 15.76 -12.52
N GLN A 36 1.68 15.93 -11.79
CA GLN A 36 1.60 15.54 -10.39
C GLN A 36 1.95 14.06 -10.20
N GLU A 37 1.58 13.19 -11.13
CA GLU A 37 1.90 11.75 -11.10
C GLU A 37 3.11 11.37 -11.97
N GLY A 38 3.97 12.32 -12.31
CA GLY A 38 5.12 12.11 -13.20
C GLY A 38 4.72 12.19 -14.68
N ASN A 39 5.18 11.25 -15.49
CA ASN A 39 4.85 11.21 -16.92
C ASN A 39 3.37 10.82 -17.13
N PRO A 40 2.50 11.69 -17.69
CA PRO A 40 1.07 11.41 -17.84
C PRO A 40 0.73 10.53 -19.06
N TRP A 41 1.70 10.29 -19.94
CA TRP A 41 1.49 9.60 -21.22
C TRP A 41 0.90 8.18 -21.07
N PRO A 42 1.35 7.36 -20.10
CA PRO A 42 0.82 6.02 -19.87
C PRO A 42 -0.67 6.04 -19.49
N GLN A 43 -1.09 6.97 -18.62
CA GLN A 43 -2.48 7.17 -18.22
C GLN A 43 -3.32 7.67 -19.41
N ILE A 44 -2.85 8.65 -20.18
CA ILE A 44 -3.53 9.15 -21.38
C ILE A 44 -3.74 8.02 -22.39
N LYS A 45 -2.71 7.22 -22.66
CA LYS A 45 -2.80 6.05 -23.54
C LYS A 45 -3.83 5.04 -23.01
N GLY A 46 -3.86 4.81 -21.71
CA GLY A 46 -4.87 3.98 -21.05
C GLY A 46 -6.30 4.51 -21.25
N ILE A 47 -6.49 5.82 -21.02
CA ILE A 47 -7.79 6.50 -21.21
C ILE A 47 -8.26 6.40 -22.67
N VAL A 48 -7.37 6.59 -23.65
CA VAL A 48 -7.70 6.44 -25.07
C VAL A 48 -8.17 5.00 -25.35
N GLN A 49 -7.51 3.99 -24.78
CA GLN A 49 -7.93 2.59 -24.93
C GLN A 49 -9.27 2.29 -24.25
N LEU A 50 -9.56 2.88 -23.09
CA LEU A 50 -10.83 2.72 -22.39
C LEU A 50 -12.04 3.36 -23.11
N ASN A 51 -11.80 4.43 -23.88
CA ASN A 51 -12.88 5.16 -24.55
C ASN A 51 -13.10 4.74 -26.01
N PHE A 52 -12.00 4.45 -26.72
CA PHE A 52 -12.04 4.14 -28.15
C PHE A 52 -11.69 2.67 -28.45
N GLY A 53 -11.25 1.90 -27.45
CA GLY A 53 -11.04 0.46 -27.56
C GLY A 53 -12.21 -0.34 -26.99
N SER A 54 -12.05 -1.66 -27.00
CA SER A 54 -13.02 -2.64 -26.47
C SER A 54 -12.61 -3.22 -25.11
N LYS A 55 -11.70 -2.55 -24.39
CA LYS A 55 -11.17 -3.03 -23.10
C LYS A 55 -11.75 -2.19 -21.97
N ASP A 56 -12.22 -2.86 -20.92
CA ASP A 56 -12.74 -2.20 -19.73
C ASP A 56 -11.68 -2.07 -18.61
N VAL A 57 -10.60 -2.84 -18.72
CA VAL A 57 -9.41 -2.76 -17.86
C VAL A 57 -8.16 -2.69 -18.72
N VAL A 58 -7.32 -1.68 -18.50
CA VAL A 58 -6.09 -1.47 -19.28
C VAL A 58 -4.89 -1.47 -18.35
N LYS A 59 -3.91 -2.35 -18.62
CA LYS A 59 -2.62 -2.32 -17.93
C LYS A 59 -1.84 -1.08 -18.37
N LEU A 60 -1.32 -0.34 -17.42
CA LEU A 60 -0.50 0.84 -17.66
C LEU A 60 0.97 0.45 -17.83
N ASP A 61 1.66 1.20 -18.69
CA ASP A 61 3.10 1.07 -18.92
C ASP A 61 3.90 1.90 -17.90
N ILE A 62 3.50 1.81 -16.63
CA ILE A 62 4.14 2.48 -15.48
C ILE A 62 4.14 1.58 -14.27
N GLY A 63 5.34 1.23 -13.80
CA GLY A 63 5.51 0.31 -12.68
C GLY A 63 4.93 -1.07 -12.95
N GLU A 64 5.11 -1.97 -11.99
CA GLU A 64 4.53 -3.30 -12.08
C GLU A 64 3.07 -3.30 -11.62
N ASN A 65 2.24 -4.03 -12.35
CA ASN A 65 0.85 -4.33 -12.00
C ASN A 65 -0.06 -3.12 -11.72
N LYS A 66 0.16 -2.01 -12.44
CA LYS A 66 -0.77 -0.88 -12.47
C LYS A 66 -1.77 -1.01 -13.61
N TYR A 67 -3.02 -0.68 -13.33
CA TYR A 67 -4.13 -0.74 -14.28
C TYR A 67 -5.01 0.49 -14.15
N ILE A 68 -5.78 0.78 -15.21
CA ILE A 68 -6.78 1.85 -15.24
C ILE A 68 -8.12 1.31 -15.73
N THR A 69 -9.20 1.81 -15.13
CA THR A 69 -10.59 1.52 -15.50
C THR A 69 -11.41 2.80 -15.50
N LYS A 70 -12.62 2.74 -16.05
CA LYS A 70 -13.64 3.76 -15.77
C LYS A 70 -14.12 3.63 -14.32
N SER A 71 -14.47 4.75 -13.69
CA SER A 71 -14.89 4.83 -12.28
C SER A 71 -16.36 4.51 -12.06
N ASP A 72 -17.16 4.43 -13.12
CA ASP A 72 -18.61 4.20 -13.07
C ASP A 72 -18.98 2.76 -12.69
N ASN A 73 -18.06 1.80 -12.86
CA ASN A 73 -18.27 0.41 -12.53
C ASN A 73 -17.08 -0.19 -11.75
N PRO A 74 -17.07 -0.11 -10.40
CA PRO A 74 -16.00 -0.69 -9.59
C PRO A 74 -15.98 -2.22 -9.63
N ASP A 75 -17.07 -2.89 -10.00
CA ASP A 75 -17.13 -4.35 -10.09
C ASP A 75 -16.29 -4.91 -11.25
N ILE A 76 -15.89 -4.05 -12.19
CA ILE A 76 -15.05 -4.47 -13.33
C ILE A 76 -13.74 -5.13 -12.89
N ILE A 77 -13.16 -4.67 -11.78
CA ILE A 77 -11.93 -5.26 -11.25
C ILE A 77 -12.18 -6.67 -10.73
N LYS A 78 -13.38 -6.94 -10.19
CA LYS A 78 -13.75 -8.25 -9.67
C LYS A 78 -13.87 -9.26 -10.81
N PHE A 79 -14.50 -8.87 -11.92
CA PHE A 79 -14.56 -9.70 -13.12
C PHE A 79 -13.17 -9.95 -13.70
N PHE A 80 -12.33 -8.92 -13.79
CA PHE A 80 -10.95 -9.05 -14.26
C PHE A 80 -10.13 -10.03 -13.40
N MET A 81 -10.28 -10.00 -12.07
CA MET A 81 -9.60 -10.93 -11.18
C MET A 81 -10.19 -12.36 -11.25
N LYS A 82 -11.50 -12.48 -11.48
CA LYS A 82 -12.16 -13.77 -11.69
C LYS A 82 -11.67 -14.47 -12.96
N GLU A 83 -11.47 -13.73 -14.05
CA GLU A 83 -10.84 -14.27 -15.28
C GLU A 83 -9.40 -14.75 -15.04
N LYS A 84 -8.72 -14.18 -14.05
CA LYS A 84 -7.39 -14.62 -13.60
C LYS A 84 -7.42 -15.79 -12.60
N GLY A 85 -8.59 -16.31 -12.26
CA GLY A 85 -8.75 -17.45 -11.34
C GLY A 85 -8.78 -17.09 -9.86
N TYR A 86 -9.04 -15.82 -9.52
CA TYR A 86 -9.24 -15.38 -8.15
C TYR A 86 -10.70 -15.01 -7.88
N ASP A 87 -11.25 -15.50 -6.78
CA ASP A 87 -12.58 -15.14 -6.31
C ASP A 87 -12.49 -13.96 -5.33
N PHE A 88 -13.43 -13.03 -5.44
CA PHE A 88 -13.53 -11.88 -4.54
C PHE A 88 -14.01 -12.34 -3.16
N THR A 89 -13.29 -11.94 -2.12
CA THR A 89 -13.60 -12.31 -0.74
C THR A 89 -14.25 -11.15 0.00
N GLU A 90 -13.55 -10.03 0.11
CA GLU A 90 -14.00 -8.88 0.90
C GLU A 90 -13.31 -7.58 0.46
N GLN A 91 -13.84 -6.45 0.95
CA GLN A 91 -13.30 -5.12 0.70
C GLN A 91 -12.99 -4.42 2.02
N MET A 92 -11.77 -3.88 2.13
CA MET A 92 -11.28 -3.11 3.27
C MET A 92 -10.83 -1.73 2.78
N GLY A 93 -11.69 -0.72 2.96
CA GLY A 93 -11.46 0.63 2.44
C GLY A 93 -11.35 0.64 0.92
N SER A 94 -10.18 1.00 0.39
CA SER A 94 -9.86 0.96 -1.04
C SER A 94 -9.25 -0.38 -1.50
N GLY A 95 -8.95 -1.30 -0.59
CA GLY A 95 -8.39 -2.62 -0.90
C GLY A 95 -9.47 -3.67 -1.14
N TYR A 96 -9.32 -4.43 -2.22
CA TYR A 96 -10.16 -5.58 -2.56
C TYR A 96 -9.33 -6.84 -2.41
N LEU A 97 -9.75 -7.74 -1.53
CA LEU A 97 -9.10 -9.02 -1.28
C LEU A 97 -9.68 -10.10 -2.19
N PHE A 98 -8.80 -10.86 -2.82
CA PHE A 98 -9.14 -11.99 -3.66
C PHE A 98 -8.35 -13.24 -3.27
N ILE A 99 -8.99 -14.40 -3.37
CA ILE A 99 -8.39 -15.70 -3.04
C ILE A 99 -8.65 -16.65 -4.21
N SER A 100 -7.60 -17.34 -4.68
CA SER A 100 -7.74 -18.38 -5.70
C SER A 100 -8.19 -19.71 -5.06
N GLN A 101 -8.70 -20.63 -5.89
CA GLN A 101 -9.00 -22.00 -5.45
C GLN A 101 -7.76 -22.75 -4.92
N THR A 102 -6.56 -22.31 -5.29
CA THR A 102 -5.27 -22.86 -4.83
C THR A 102 -4.75 -22.19 -3.55
N GLY A 103 -5.51 -21.27 -2.96
CA GLY A 103 -5.14 -20.54 -1.74
C GLY A 103 -4.15 -19.39 -1.97
N ALA A 104 -3.86 -19.02 -3.22
CA ALA A 104 -3.06 -17.83 -3.52
C ALA A 104 -3.92 -16.57 -3.28
N SER A 105 -3.33 -15.53 -2.70
CA SER A 105 -4.05 -14.29 -2.42
C SER A 105 -3.64 -13.19 -3.37
N ALA A 106 -4.58 -12.30 -3.72
CA ALA A 106 -4.28 -11.08 -4.43
C ALA A 106 -5.00 -9.90 -3.78
N VAL A 107 -4.36 -8.75 -3.77
CA VAL A 107 -4.96 -7.50 -3.27
C VAL A 107 -4.98 -6.49 -4.42
N ALA A 108 -6.16 -5.97 -4.75
CA ALA A 108 -6.30 -4.85 -5.68
C ALA A 108 -6.63 -3.57 -4.91
N THR A 109 -5.73 -2.61 -4.93
CA THR A 109 -5.92 -1.32 -4.25
C THR A 109 -6.42 -0.28 -5.24
N HIS A 110 -7.55 0.33 -4.89
CA HIS A 110 -8.24 1.36 -5.66
C HIS A 110 -7.74 2.78 -5.34
N ARG A 111 -7.62 3.63 -6.36
CA ARG A 111 -7.46 5.08 -6.20
C ARG A 111 -8.15 5.82 -7.33
N TYR A 112 -8.84 6.92 -7.03
CA TYR A 112 -9.34 7.82 -8.08
C TYR A 112 -8.19 8.58 -8.74
N TYR A 113 -8.08 8.49 -10.06
CA TYR A 113 -7.22 9.37 -10.87
C TYR A 113 -7.97 10.63 -11.29
N SER A 114 -9.26 10.48 -11.60
CA SER A 114 -10.19 11.58 -11.81
C SER A 114 -11.60 11.11 -11.45
N ARG A 115 -12.59 12.01 -11.57
CA ARG A 115 -14.01 11.65 -11.44
C ARG A 115 -14.47 10.52 -12.37
N TYR A 116 -13.74 10.26 -13.46
CA TYR A 116 -14.14 9.31 -14.49
C TYR A 116 -13.26 8.06 -14.56
N TYR A 117 -12.05 8.11 -14.00
CA TYR A 117 -11.08 7.03 -14.12
C TYR A 117 -10.48 6.65 -12.76
N SER A 118 -10.34 5.34 -12.58
CA SER A 118 -9.78 4.72 -11.39
C SER A 118 -8.49 4.02 -11.75
N LEU A 119 -7.49 4.19 -10.90
CA LEU A 119 -6.25 3.43 -10.93
C LEU A 119 -6.35 2.25 -9.98
N TRP A 120 -5.71 1.17 -10.38
CA TRP A 120 -5.65 -0.06 -9.62
C TRP A 120 -4.20 -0.52 -9.54
N THR A 121 -3.76 -0.86 -8.35
CA THR A 121 -2.50 -1.59 -8.15
C THR A 121 -2.87 -3.00 -7.70
N ILE A 122 -2.44 -4.01 -8.46
CA ILE A 122 -2.76 -5.40 -8.14
C ILE A 122 -1.49 -6.12 -7.68
N SER A 123 -1.48 -6.55 -6.44
CA SER A 123 -0.41 -7.37 -5.88
C SER A 123 -0.88 -8.82 -5.84
N GLU A 124 -0.34 -9.66 -6.72
CA GLU A 124 -0.63 -11.10 -6.73
C GLU A 124 0.45 -11.83 -5.94
N ASN A 125 0.09 -12.42 -4.80
CA ASN A 125 0.93 -13.38 -4.11
C ASN A 125 0.72 -14.72 -4.78
N LYS A 126 1.41 -14.94 -5.91
CA LYS A 126 1.51 -16.29 -6.48
C LYS A 126 2.10 -17.17 -5.39
N ASN A 127 1.37 -18.23 -5.01
CA ASN A 127 1.93 -19.33 -4.26
C ASN A 127 3.03 -19.96 -5.12
N ASP A 128 4.22 -19.35 -5.09
CA ASP A 128 5.45 -20.03 -5.40
C ASP A 128 5.49 -21.20 -4.44
N SER A 129 5.26 -22.39 -4.98
CA SER A 129 4.95 -23.59 -4.21
C SER A 129 6.19 -24.14 -3.48
N ASP A 130 7.26 -23.35 -3.37
CA ASP A 130 8.48 -23.65 -2.63
C ASP A 130 8.87 -22.61 -1.57
N ASN A 131 8.09 -21.54 -1.34
CA ASN A 131 8.40 -20.57 -0.27
C ASN A 131 7.19 -20.33 0.62
N ASN A 132 7.03 -21.19 1.64
CA ASN A 132 6.23 -20.83 2.81
C ASN A 132 6.81 -19.53 3.39
N LEU A 133 6.14 -18.40 3.10
CA LEU A 133 6.51 -17.06 3.59
C LEU A 133 6.50 -17.02 5.12
N TRP A 134 5.78 -17.95 5.75
CA TRP A 134 5.78 -18.15 7.18
C TRP A 134 6.71 -19.29 7.56
N ALA A 135 7.65 -19.02 8.46
CA ALA A 135 8.47 -20.03 9.11
C ALA A 135 7.85 -20.41 10.45
N THR A 136 8.10 -21.63 10.92
CA THR A 136 7.78 -22.07 12.28
C THR A 136 9.08 -22.12 13.09
N ILE A 137 9.06 -21.57 14.29
CA ILE A 137 10.19 -21.61 15.22
C ILE A 137 9.71 -22.02 16.61
N THR A 138 10.61 -22.66 17.36
CA THR A 138 10.47 -22.88 18.79
C THR A 138 11.58 -22.10 19.48
N ASN A 139 11.22 -21.20 20.39
CA ASN A 139 12.21 -20.40 21.13
C ASN A 139 12.82 -21.21 22.30
N ASP A 140 13.78 -20.60 23.01
CA ASP A 140 14.46 -21.22 24.16
C ASP A 140 13.51 -21.58 25.31
N ASP A 141 12.36 -20.89 25.41
CA ASP A 141 11.30 -21.18 26.39
C ASP A 141 10.37 -22.33 25.95
N GLY A 142 10.64 -22.98 24.82
CA GLY A 142 9.84 -24.08 24.28
C GLY A 142 8.54 -23.64 23.60
N ILE A 143 8.35 -22.34 23.39
CA ILE A 143 7.14 -21.76 22.78
C ILE A 143 7.27 -21.88 21.27
N THR A 144 6.29 -22.53 20.64
CA THR A 144 6.27 -22.73 19.18
C THR A 144 5.25 -21.81 18.52
N PHE A 145 5.69 -21.08 17.50
CA PHE A 145 4.85 -20.15 16.76
C PHE A 145 5.31 -19.98 15.31
N GLN A 146 4.46 -19.38 14.48
CA GLN A 146 4.76 -19.03 13.10
C GLN A 146 4.97 -17.53 12.95
N TYR A 147 5.86 -17.15 12.04
CA TYR A 147 6.13 -15.75 11.72
C TYR A 147 6.50 -15.60 10.24
N PRO A 148 6.21 -14.45 9.60
CA PRO A 148 6.65 -14.22 8.23
C PRO A 148 8.17 -14.02 8.17
N LYS A 149 8.86 -14.71 7.27
CA LYS A 149 10.32 -14.59 7.06
C LYS A 149 10.72 -13.18 6.64
N GLU A 150 9.85 -12.51 5.89
CA GLU A 150 10.01 -11.14 5.41
C GLU A 150 8.67 -10.41 5.54
N LEU A 151 8.71 -9.11 5.81
CA LEU A 151 7.53 -8.25 5.80
C LEU A 151 7.31 -7.74 4.37
N LEU A 152 6.04 -7.64 3.94
CA LEU A 152 5.66 -7.15 2.61
C LEU A 152 5.74 -5.61 2.54
N ALA A 153 6.93 -5.07 2.84
CA ALA A 153 7.23 -3.65 2.85
C ALA A 153 8.55 -3.39 2.12
N LYS A 154 8.61 -2.30 1.36
CA LYS A 154 9.78 -1.91 0.58
C LYS A 154 10.70 -0.97 1.37
N TYR A 155 10.13 -0.06 2.14
CA TYR A 155 10.83 0.99 2.87
C TYR A 155 11.02 0.64 4.35
N ILE A 156 10.10 -0.14 4.92
CA ILE A 156 10.16 -0.56 6.32
C ILE A 156 10.94 -1.88 6.42
N SER A 157 11.95 -1.91 7.28
CA SER A 157 12.80 -3.08 7.48
C SER A 157 12.68 -3.62 8.90
N VAL A 158 12.89 -4.93 9.02
CA VAL A 158 13.04 -5.61 10.32
C VAL A 158 14.45 -5.42 10.86
N VAL A 159 14.56 -5.20 12.17
CA VAL A 159 15.85 -5.09 12.87
C VAL A 159 16.01 -6.24 13.86
N GLU A 160 14.99 -6.44 14.70
CA GLU A 160 14.90 -7.57 15.61
C GLU A 160 13.75 -8.46 15.18
N TRP A 161 14.10 -9.57 14.52
CA TRP A 161 13.15 -10.51 13.92
C TRP A 161 13.79 -11.90 13.77
N PRO A 162 13.08 -13.03 13.99
CA PRO A 162 11.66 -13.19 14.37
C PRO A 162 11.29 -12.48 15.67
N PRO A 163 10.00 -12.22 15.89
CA PRO A 163 9.57 -11.58 17.13
C PRO A 163 9.87 -12.51 18.32
N VAL A 164 10.27 -11.90 19.44
CA VAL A 164 10.48 -12.60 20.70
C VAL A 164 9.13 -12.79 21.37
N VAL A 165 8.77 -14.04 21.65
CA VAL A 165 7.52 -14.41 22.32
C VAL A 165 7.81 -14.83 23.75
N LYS A 166 7.03 -14.33 24.72
CA LYS A 166 7.05 -14.76 26.11
C LYS A 166 5.63 -15.02 26.60
N ILE A 167 5.48 -16.04 27.45
CA ILE A 167 4.21 -16.37 28.10
C ILE A 167 4.40 -16.30 29.61
N GLU A 168 3.62 -15.45 30.27
CA GLU A 168 3.71 -15.19 31.70
C GLU A 168 2.35 -15.36 32.38
N THR A 169 2.36 -15.62 33.69
CA THR A 169 1.12 -15.60 34.49
C THR A 169 0.84 -14.18 34.95
N GLY A 170 -0.37 -13.68 34.72
CA GLY A 170 -0.77 -12.37 35.23
C GLY A 170 -2.13 -11.91 34.71
N THR A 171 -2.56 -10.75 35.19
CA THR A 171 -3.80 -10.11 34.77
C THR A 171 -3.52 -9.09 33.67
N TYR A 172 -4.28 -9.15 32.58
CA TYR A 172 -4.21 -8.15 31.52
C TYR A 172 -4.57 -6.76 32.05
N SER A 173 -3.73 -5.78 31.72
CA SER A 173 -3.90 -4.38 32.09
C SER A 173 -3.22 -3.51 31.05
N CYS A 174 -3.96 -2.54 30.50
CA CYS A 174 -3.41 -1.57 29.56
C CYS A 174 -3.62 -0.16 30.10
N LYS A 175 -2.55 0.44 30.63
CA LYS A 175 -2.55 1.84 31.07
C LYS A 175 -2.05 2.70 29.92
N THR A 176 -2.97 3.30 29.19
CA THR A 176 -2.64 4.12 28.01
C THR A 176 -1.90 5.41 28.39
N THR A 177 -0.90 5.78 27.61
CA THR A 177 -0.20 7.07 27.78
C THR A 177 -1.10 8.22 27.29
N PRO A 178 -1.29 9.30 28.07
CA PRO A 178 -2.04 10.47 27.60
C PRO A 178 -1.38 11.13 26.37
N GLN A 179 -2.19 11.62 25.44
CA GLN A 179 -1.73 12.27 24.20
C GLN A 179 -0.82 13.49 24.44
N GLU A 180 -0.89 14.12 25.61
CA GLU A 180 -0.23 15.39 25.94
C GLU A 180 1.25 15.26 26.37
N VAL A 181 1.76 14.06 26.63
CA VAL A 181 3.15 13.82 27.10
C VAL A 181 4.09 13.27 26.00
N SER A 182 3.62 13.24 24.76
CA SER A 182 4.22 12.52 23.62
C SER A 182 5.40 13.23 22.95
N SER A 183 6.39 13.72 23.70
CA SER A 183 7.56 14.34 23.06
C SER A 183 8.78 13.43 22.87
N MET A 184 9.01 12.35 23.63
CA MET A 184 10.12 11.39 23.36
C MET A 184 9.97 10.01 24.05
N SER A 185 8.77 9.61 24.47
CA SER A 185 8.59 8.54 25.48
C SER A 185 7.75 7.36 24.98
N ASP A 186 7.94 6.20 25.61
CA ASP A 186 7.12 4.98 25.47
C ASP A 186 5.62 5.30 25.33
N ILE A 187 5.06 4.98 24.17
CA ILE A 187 3.63 5.18 23.87
C ILE A 187 2.91 3.86 24.12
N ILE A 188 2.02 3.85 25.11
CA ILE A 188 1.16 2.71 25.39
C ILE A 188 -0.24 3.02 24.85
N SER A 189 -0.75 2.17 23.98
CA SER A 189 -2.06 2.29 23.36
C SER A 189 -2.81 0.96 23.39
N GLN A 190 -4.13 1.01 23.53
CA GLN A 190 -4.97 -0.18 23.35
C GLN A 190 -5.40 -0.26 21.88
N ARG A 191 -5.25 -1.43 21.27
CA ARG A 191 -5.63 -1.71 19.88
C ARG A 191 -6.57 -2.89 19.80
N LEU A 192 -7.50 -2.85 18.85
CA LEU A 192 -8.45 -3.93 18.57
C LEU A 192 -8.17 -4.46 17.17
N VAL A 193 -7.88 -5.75 17.05
CA VAL A 193 -7.62 -6.42 15.77
C VAL A 193 -8.49 -7.68 15.75
N ASP A 194 -9.44 -7.78 14.82
CA ASP A 194 -10.38 -8.91 14.72
C ASP A 194 -11.00 -9.33 16.09
N ASP A 195 -11.60 -8.37 16.79
CA ASP A 195 -12.21 -8.54 18.13
C ASP A 195 -11.25 -8.98 19.25
N ARG A 196 -9.94 -8.92 19.01
CA ARG A 196 -8.90 -9.24 20.00
C ARG A 196 -8.22 -7.97 20.46
N THR A 197 -8.18 -7.80 21.78
CA THR A 197 -7.62 -6.60 22.41
C THR A 197 -6.14 -6.79 22.71
N TYR A 198 -5.35 -5.83 22.27
CA TYR A 198 -3.91 -5.76 22.47
C TYR A 198 -3.56 -4.49 23.22
N CYS A 199 -2.66 -4.61 24.20
CA CYS A 199 -1.93 -3.46 24.71
C CYS A 199 -0.62 -3.37 23.95
N VAL A 200 -0.40 -2.25 23.24
CA VAL A 200 0.76 -2.04 22.39
C VAL A 200 1.59 -0.93 22.99
N ASN A 201 2.79 -1.28 23.46
CA ASN A 201 3.83 -0.34 23.86
C ASN A 201 4.80 -0.14 22.69
N VAL A 202 5.01 1.11 22.29
CA VAL A 202 5.95 1.49 21.23
C VAL A 202 6.98 2.45 21.79
N LYS A 203 8.26 2.09 21.64
CA LYS A 203 9.39 2.96 21.99
C LYS A 203 10.06 3.43 20.71
N HIS A 204 10.30 4.73 20.60
CA HIS A 204 10.94 5.32 19.43
C HIS A 204 12.35 5.79 19.76
N GLU A 205 13.32 5.36 18.95
CA GLU A 205 14.69 5.84 18.99
C GLU A 205 15.04 6.48 17.64
N GLY A 206 15.34 7.77 17.65
CA GLY A 206 15.72 8.51 16.45
C GLY A 206 17.19 8.27 16.10
N ALA A 207 17.44 7.96 14.83
CA ALA A 207 18.79 7.89 14.25
C ALA A 207 18.89 8.84 13.04
N ALA A 208 20.10 9.11 12.57
CA ALA A 208 20.29 9.94 11.39
C ALA A 208 19.56 9.34 10.17
N GLY A 209 18.46 9.97 9.75
CA GLY A 209 17.68 9.56 8.60
C GLY A 209 16.73 8.37 8.79
N SER A 210 16.56 7.84 10.01
CA SER A 210 15.58 6.79 10.30
C SER A 210 15.11 6.82 11.76
N VAL A 211 14.02 6.12 12.05
CA VAL A 211 13.49 5.93 13.41
C VAL A 211 13.34 4.44 13.65
N TYR A 212 13.95 3.95 14.72
CA TYR A 212 13.74 2.60 15.22
C TYR A 212 12.53 2.61 16.14
N SER A 213 11.59 1.70 15.91
CA SER A 213 10.41 1.53 16.74
C SER A 213 10.38 0.12 17.30
N SER A 214 10.59 0.00 18.60
CA SER A 214 10.48 -1.26 19.33
C SER A 214 9.05 -1.41 19.83
N TYR A 215 8.41 -2.50 19.43
CA TYR A 215 7.03 -2.83 19.76
C TYR A 215 7.01 -3.93 20.81
N THR A 216 6.06 -3.83 21.74
CA THR A 216 5.65 -4.92 22.63
C THR A 216 4.14 -5.02 22.61
N TYR A 217 3.63 -6.13 22.09
CA TYR A 217 2.22 -6.50 22.10
C TYR A 217 1.94 -7.39 23.28
N THR A 218 0.96 -7.03 24.10
CA THR A 218 0.51 -7.82 25.24
C THR A 218 -0.97 -8.15 25.07
N THR A 219 -1.34 -9.41 25.26
CA THR A 219 -2.75 -9.85 25.30
C THR A 219 -2.96 -11.00 26.28
N ALA A 220 -4.20 -11.22 26.70
CA ALA A 220 -4.59 -12.41 27.45
C ALA A 220 -5.00 -13.52 26.48
N LYS A 221 -4.38 -14.69 26.59
CA LYS A 221 -4.72 -15.91 25.84
C LYS A 221 -4.65 -17.11 26.77
N ASN A 222 -5.75 -17.87 26.89
CA ASN A 222 -5.84 -19.07 27.75
C ASN A 222 -5.39 -18.83 29.20
N ASP A 223 -5.90 -17.76 29.84
CA ASP A 223 -5.55 -17.33 31.21
C ASP A 223 -4.06 -17.01 31.44
N LYS A 224 -3.29 -16.84 30.37
CA LYS A 224 -1.89 -16.39 30.41
C LYS A 224 -1.74 -15.07 29.67
N LEU A 225 -0.70 -14.33 30.02
CA LEU A 225 -0.27 -13.14 29.30
C LEU A 225 0.75 -13.54 28.24
N VAL A 226 0.45 -13.18 27.00
CA VAL A 226 1.35 -13.36 25.86
C VAL A 226 1.96 -12.00 25.54
N ASN A 227 3.28 -11.95 25.52
CA ASN A 227 4.07 -10.80 25.09
C ASN A 227 4.79 -11.13 23.79
N VAL A 228 4.65 -10.29 22.78
CA VAL A 228 5.36 -10.41 21.50
C VAL A 228 6.10 -9.10 21.24
N SER A 229 7.43 -9.15 21.15
CA SER A 229 8.27 -7.98 20.96
C SER A 229 9.19 -8.08 19.75
N PHE A 230 9.37 -6.97 19.05
CA PHE A 230 10.19 -6.86 17.84
C PHE A 230 10.55 -5.41 17.56
N THR A 231 11.52 -5.17 16.68
CA THR A 231 11.96 -3.82 16.31
C THR A 231 11.93 -3.65 14.80
N LEU A 232 11.30 -2.56 14.35
CA LEU A 232 11.26 -2.13 12.95
C LEU A 232 12.02 -0.82 12.77
N GLN A 233 12.65 -0.66 11.62
CA GLN A 233 13.27 0.59 11.20
C GLN A 233 12.42 1.26 10.13
N TYR A 234 12.11 2.54 10.37
CA TYR A 234 11.37 3.39 9.46
C TYR A 234 12.29 4.48 8.92
N PRO A 235 12.50 4.58 7.60
CA PRO A 235 13.30 5.66 7.05
C PRO A 235 12.57 7.01 7.17
N ASN A 236 13.34 8.09 7.21
CA ASN A 236 12.78 9.42 7.02
C ASN A 236 12.44 9.59 5.53
N CYS A 237 11.15 9.59 5.21
CA CYS A 237 10.68 9.67 3.81
C CYS A 237 11.10 10.98 3.12
N ASN A 238 11.44 12.03 3.86
CA ASN A 238 11.96 13.29 3.31
C ASN A 238 13.40 13.18 2.77
N ASN A 239 14.07 12.05 3.00
CA ASN A 239 15.40 11.78 2.45
C ASN A 239 15.37 11.28 1.00
N TYR A 240 14.19 10.99 0.45
CA TYR A 240 14.03 10.50 -0.91
C TYR A 240 13.56 11.59 -1.89
N ASP A 241 13.65 11.31 -3.19
CA ASP A 241 13.04 12.15 -4.22
C ASP A 241 11.50 12.19 -4.08
N GLU A 242 10.84 13.11 -4.79
CA GLU A 242 9.42 13.38 -4.60
C GLU A 242 8.52 12.15 -4.82
N GLU A 243 8.82 11.31 -5.81
CA GLU A 243 8.03 10.11 -6.09
C GLU A 243 8.24 9.04 -5.02
N GLN A 244 9.51 8.77 -4.67
CA GLN A 244 9.87 7.79 -3.65
C GLN A 244 9.42 8.22 -2.25
N SER A 245 9.46 9.52 -1.96
CA SER A 245 8.99 10.11 -0.71
C SER A 245 7.50 9.86 -0.53
N ARG A 246 6.69 10.10 -1.58
CA ARG A 246 5.25 9.79 -1.55
C ARG A 246 4.98 8.29 -1.42
N ALA A 247 5.75 7.45 -2.12
CA ALA A 247 5.61 5.99 -2.00
C ALA A 247 5.96 5.50 -0.58
N CYS A 248 7.04 6.01 0.01
CA CYS A 248 7.45 5.74 1.39
C CYS A 248 6.37 6.16 2.38
N THR A 249 5.83 7.37 2.26
CA THR A 249 4.76 7.86 3.14
C THR A 249 3.50 7.01 3.01
N SER A 250 3.09 6.71 1.77
CA SER A 250 1.91 5.87 1.51
C SER A 250 2.07 4.45 2.05
N GLU A 251 3.27 3.85 1.94
CA GLU A 251 3.55 2.54 2.55
C GLU A 251 3.45 2.64 4.08
N ARG A 252 4.07 3.65 4.69
CA ARG A 252 4.03 3.84 6.15
C ARG A 252 2.61 4.03 6.70
N GLU A 253 1.74 4.71 5.96
CA GLU A 253 0.34 4.90 6.35
C GLU A 253 -0.51 3.63 6.18
N ALA A 254 -0.20 2.81 5.17
CA ALA A 254 -0.94 1.59 4.86
C ALA A 254 -0.35 0.33 5.54
N PHE A 255 0.83 0.44 6.14
CA PHE A 255 1.54 -0.70 6.71
C PHE A 255 0.86 -1.20 7.99
N ASP A 256 0.12 -2.28 7.84
CA ASP A 256 -0.60 -2.93 8.92
C ASP A 256 0.25 -4.04 9.57
N ILE A 257 1.06 -3.64 10.55
CA ILE A 257 1.80 -4.59 11.38
C ILE A 257 0.89 -5.34 12.37
N ASP A 258 -0.25 -4.75 12.73
CA ASP A 258 -1.11 -5.23 13.80
C ASP A 258 -1.74 -6.57 13.42
N SER A 259 -2.27 -6.67 12.19
CA SER A 259 -2.80 -7.93 11.64
C SER A 259 -1.75 -9.03 11.51
N THR A 260 -0.50 -8.66 11.20
CA THR A 260 0.61 -9.62 11.12
C THR A 260 0.92 -10.21 12.48
N ILE A 261 1.02 -9.36 13.51
CA ILE A 261 1.34 -9.80 14.87
C ILE A 261 0.18 -10.54 15.51
N ASP A 262 -1.06 -10.14 15.23
CA ASP A 262 -2.23 -10.90 15.62
C ASP A 262 -2.15 -12.35 15.13
N ARG A 263 -1.86 -12.56 13.84
CA ARG A 263 -1.69 -13.90 13.27
C ARG A 263 -0.53 -14.68 13.92
N VAL A 264 0.60 -14.03 14.19
CA VAL A 264 1.71 -14.63 14.97
C VAL A 264 1.17 -15.13 16.32
N ILE A 265 0.45 -14.28 17.05
CA ILE A 265 -0.10 -14.60 18.37
C ILE A 265 -1.10 -15.75 18.30
N GLN A 266 -1.94 -15.80 17.26
CA GLN A 266 -2.89 -16.91 17.08
C GLN A 266 -2.18 -18.25 16.89
N THR A 267 -1.01 -18.28 16.25
CA THR A 267 -0.24 -19.51 16.00
C THR A 267 0.52 -20.05 17.22
N ILE A 268 0.65 -19.25 18.29
CA ILE A 268 1.34 -19.67 19.52
C ILE A 268 0.59 -20.84 20.15
N LYS A 269 1.33 -21.95 20.36
CA LYS A 269 0.89 -23.17 21.03
C LYS A 269 1.45 -23.26 22.44
#